data_AF-A0A2V8Z704-F1
#
_entry.id   AF-A0A2V8Z704-F1
#
_cell.length_a   1.000
_cell.length_b   1.000
_cell.length_c   1.000
_cell.angle_alpha   90.00
_cell.angle_beta   90.00
_cell.angle_gamma   90.00
#
_symmetry.space_group_name_H-M   'P 1'
#
loop_
_entity.id
_entity.type
_entity.pdbx_description
1 polymer ?
#
loop_
_entity_poly.entity_id
_entity_poly.type
_entity_poly.pdbx_seq_one_letter_code
_entity_poly.pdbx_strand_id
1 'polypeptide(L)' 'MRTSKSFTIEQEIDEYVANTRGERSASDRVNELLKRAILQERLEKLEEEAAAFFSDARNAARKEARAFQKASMRALARD' A
#
# COMPACT_ATOMS: atom_id res chain seq x y z
N MET A 1 -8.07 19.42 19.56
CA MET A 1 -7.09 19.69 20.64
C MET A 1 -5.70 19.37 20.09
N ARG A 2 -4.72 20.26 20.25
CA ARG A 2 -3.33 20.04 19.79
C ARG A 2 -2.47 19.68 21.01
N THR A 3 -1.59 18.69 20.86
CA THR A 3 -0.70 18.24 21.94
C THR A 3 0.74 18.46 21.51
N SER A 4 1.56 19.06 22.38
CA SER A 4 3.00 19.16 22.15
C SER A 4 3.65 17.79 22.39
N LYS A 5 4.44 17.34 21.40
CA LYS A 5 5.27 16.15 21.48
C LYS A 5 6.62 16.52 20.86
N SER A 6 7.70 16.07 21.49
CA SER A 6 9.07 16.30 21.06
C SER A 6 9.67 14.98 20.60
N PHE A 7 10.24 15.00 19.39
CA PHE A 7 10.94 13.87 18.79
C PHE A 7 12.32 14.35 18.35
N THR A 8 13.31 13.47 18.42
CA THR A 8 14.59 13.72 17.75
C THR A 8 14.38 13.52 16.26
N ILE A 9 14.76 14.51 15.46
CA ILE A 9 14.74 14.44 14.00
C ILE A 9 16.15 14.65 13.47
N GLU A 10 16.42 14.07 12.31
CA GLU A 10 17.69 14.27 11.62
C GLU A 10 17.80 15.71 11.12
N GLN A 11 19.04 16.22 11.07
CA GLN A 11 19.29 17.60 10.67
C GLN A 11 18.75 17.90 9.26
N GLU A 12 18.91 16.95 8.33
CA GLU A 12 18.39 17.08 6.96
C GLU A 12 16.87 17.24 6.90
N ILE A 13 16.13 16.60 7.82
CA ILE A 13 14.67 16.70 7.90
C ILE A 13 14.28 18.09 8.43
N ASP A 14 14.98 18.58 9.45
CA ASP A 14 14.73 19.91 9.99
C ASP A 14 15.00 21.00 8.94
N GLU A 15 16.11 20.91 8.22
CA GLU A 15 16.46 21.80 7.11
C GLU A 15 15.39 21.75 6.00
N TYR A 16 14.93 20.56 5.62
CA TYR A 16 13.87 20.40 4.63
C TYR A 16 12.56 21.06 5.08
N VAL A 17 12.16 20.88 6.34
CA VAL A 17 10.95 21.50 6.90
C VAL A 17 11.10 23.02 6.93
N ALA A 18 12.24 23.53 7.38
CA ALA A 18 12.54 24.95 7.42
C ALA A 18 12.44 25.60 6.02
N ASN A 19 12.94 24.91 4.99
CA ASN A 19 12.94 25.38 3.61
C ASN A 19 11.55 25.26 2.94
N THR A 20 10.72 24.31 3.36
CA THR A 20 9.43 24.02 2.68
C THR A 20 8.18 24.50 3.41
N ARG A 21 8.29 25.04 4.63
CA ARG A 21 7.13 25.51 5.41
C ARG A 21 6.45 26.75 4.81
N GLY A 22 7.16 27.58 4.06
CA GLY A 22 6.66 28.88 3.56
C GLY A 22 6.19 29.77 4.72
N GLU A 23 4.96 30.28 4.63
CA GLU A 23 4.32 31.10 5.67
C GLU A 23 3.76 30.29 6.86
N ARG A 24 3.76 28.96 6.78
CA ARG A 24 3.18 28.09 7.82
C ARG A 24 4.17 27.84 8.95
N SER A 25 3.66 27.46 10.13
CA SER A 25 4.52 27.00 11.21
C SER A 25 5.24 25.70 10.84
N ALA A 26 6.45 25.49 11.39
CA ALA A 26 7.18 24.23 11.21
C ALA A 26 6.34 23.03 11.66
N SER A 27 5.63 23.16 12.78
CA SER A 27 4.72 22.12 13.30
C SER A 27 3.59 21.78 12.34
N ASP A 28 3.01 22.76 11.64
CA ASP A 28 1.97 22.49 10.64
C ASP A 28 2.56 21.77 9.42
N ARG A 29 3.76 22.17 8.99
CA ARG A 29 4.45 21.50 7.89
C ARG A 29 4.80 20.05 8.24
N VAL A 30 5.35 19.80 9.43
CA VAL A 30 5.65 18.45 9.93
C VAL A 30 4.39 17.61 10.00
N ASN A 31 3.30 18.13 10.57
CA ASN A 31 2.03 17.38 10.64
C ASN A 31 1.49 17.02 9.25
N GLU A 32 1.59 17.91 8.26
CA GLU A 32 1.17 17.60 6.90
C GLU A 32 2.04 16.52 6.24
N LEU A 33 3.36 16.54 6.45
CA LEU A 33 4.26 15.49 5.97
C LEU A 33 3.95 14.15 6.62
N LEU A 34 3.75 14.12 7.95
CA LEU A 34 3.41 12.90 8.68
C LEU A 34 2.07 12.31 8.24
N LYS A 35 1.04 13.14 8.01
CA LYS A 35 -0.24 12.64 7.47
C LYS A 35 -0.08 11.98 6.11
N ARG A 36 0.74 12.56 5.24
CA ARG A 36 1.02 11.97 3.91
C ARG A 36 1.75 10.64 4.04
N ALA A 37 2.76 10.58 4.91
CA ALA A 37 3.49 9.34 5.20
C ALA A 37 2.56 8.24 5.74
N ILE A 38 1.68 8.57 6.70
CA ILE A 38 0.69 7.62 7.23
C ILE A 38 -0.24 7.08 6.13
N LEU A 39 -0.66 7.94 5.19
CA LEU A 39 -1.48 7.48 4.07
C LEU A 39 -0.70 6.55 3.14
N GLN A 40 0.55 6.89 2.85
CA GLN A 40 1.45 6.08 2.03
C GLN A 40 1.68 4.69 2.66
N GLU A 41 2.03 4.62 3.95
CA GLU A 41 2.21 3.35 4.68
C GLU A 41 0.94 2.48 4.63
N ARG A 42 -0.24 3.09 4.73
CA ARG A 42 -1.52 2.36 4.62
C ARG A 42 -1.75 1.79 3.23
N LEU A 43 -1.39 2.54 2.19
CA LEU A 43 -1.52 2.10 0.81
C LEU A 43 -0.55 0.96 0.51
N GLU A 44 0.71 1.08 0.95
CA GLU A 44 1.72 0.02 0.80
C GLU A 44 1.28 -1.27 1.49
N LYS A 45 0.78 -1.17 2.72
CA LYS A 45 0.23 -2.31 3.44
C LYS A 45 -0.98 -2.93 2.71
N LEU A 46 -1.87 -2.09 2.17
CA LEU A 46 -3.03 -2.57 1.41
C LEU A 46 -2.61 -3.30 0.13
N GLU A 47 -1.57 -2.82 -0.56
CA GLU A 47 -1.00 -3.45 -1.74
C GLU A 47 -0.36 -4.81 -1.40
N GLU A 48 0.39 -4.89 -0.30
CA GLU A 48 0.94 -6.15 0.20
C GLU A 48 -0.17 -7.17 0.53
N GLU A 49 -1.21 -6.73 1.24
CA GLU A 49 -2.36 -7.57 1.57
C GLU A 49 -3.11 -8.04 0.32
N ALA A 50 -3.32 -7.16 -0.66
CA ALA A 50 -3.94 -7.51 -1.93
C ALA A 50 -3.08 -8.51 -2.71
N ALA A 51 -1.76 -8.30 -2.79
CA ALA A 51 -0.84 -9.22 -3.44
C ALA A 51 -0.88 -10.62 -2.79
N ALA A 52 -0.90 -10.68 -1.46
CA ALA A 52 -1.05 -11.93 -0.72
C ALA A 52 -2.38 -12.62 -1.06
N PHE A 53 -3.51 -11.90 -0.93
CA PHE A 53 -4.85 -12.43 -1.22
C PHE A 53 -4.99 -12.98 -2.65
N PHE A 54 -4.53 -12.22 -3.65
CA PHE A 54 -4.63 -12.64 -5.04
C PHE A 54 -3.60 -13.68 -5.46
N SER A 55 -2.51 -13.86 -4.71
CA SER A 55 -1.54 -14.93 -4.98
C SER A 55 -2.16 -16.32 -4.74
N ASP A 56 -2.94 -16.48 -3.67
CA ASP A 56 -3.68 -17.71 -3.38
C ASP A 56 -4.84 -17.94 -4.35
N ALA A 57 -5.62 -16.89 -4.66
CA ALA A 57 -6.74 -17.00 -5.59
C ALA A 57 -6.30 -17.39 -7.02
N ARG A 58 -5.16 -16.87 -7.50
CA ARG A 58 -4.60 -17.24 -8.82
C ARG A 58 -4.17 -18.70 -8.91
N ASN A 59 -3.79 -19.31 -7.79
CA ASN A 59 -3.33 -20.69 -7.77
C ASN A 59 -4.48 -21.68 -7.68
N ALA A 60 -5.50 -21.41 -6.86
CA ALA A 60 -6.68 -22.26 -6.71
C ALA A 60 -7.58 -22.24 -7.95
N ALA A 61 -7.96 -21.04 -8.43
CA ALA A 61 -8.91 -20.89 -9.54
C ALA A 61 -8.38 -21.49 -10.85
N ARG A 62 -7.06 -21.47 -11.08
CA ARG A 62 -6.46 -22.10 -12.27
C ARG A 62 -6.54 -23.62 -12.25
N LYS A 63 -6.47 -24.26 -11.09
CA LYS A 63 -6.47 -25.73 -11.02
C LYS A 63 -7.84 -26.30 -11.39
N GLU A 64 -8.89 -25.74 -10.82
CA GLU A 64 -10.27 -26.14 -11.09
C GLU A 64 -10.70 -25.75 -12.51
N ALA A 65 -10.40 -24.52 -12.95
CA ALA A 65 -10.70 -24.09 -14.32
C ALA A 65 -9.98 -24.95 -15.38
N ARG A 66 -8.71 -25.32 -15.14
CA ARG A 66 -7.97 -26.23 -16.04
C ARG A 66 -8.55 -27.64 -16.02
N ALA A 67 -8.99 -28.14 -14.87
CA ALA A 67 -9.63 -29.45 -14.77
C ALA A 67 -10.95 -29.48 -15.55
N PHE A 68 -11.77 -28.43 -15.41
CA PHE A 68 -13.00 -28.26 -16.17
C PHE A 68 -12.74 -28.15 -17.68
N GLN A 69 -11.84 -27.26 -18.12
CA GLN A 69 -11.46 -27.14 -19.54
C GLN A 69 -10.99 -28.46 -20.13
N LYS A 70 -10.15 -29.21 -19.40
CA LYS A 70 -9.67 -30.52 -19.84
C LYS A 70 -10.80 -31.54 -19.96
N ALA A 71 -11.77 -31.52 -19.04
CA ALA A 71 -12.95 -32.38 -19.11
C ALA A 71 -13.85 -32.02 -20.30
N SER A 72 -14.10 -30.73 -20.53
CA SER A 72 -14.88 -30.23 -21.68
C SER A 72 -14.23 -30.59 -23.01
N MET A 73 -12.91 -30.43 -23.16
CA MET A 73 -12.19 -30.85 -24.36
C MET A 73 -12.30 -32.35 -24.62
N ARG A 74 -12.23 -33.19 -23.58
CA ARG A 74 -12.42 -34.64 -23.73
C ARG A 74 -13.84 -35.00 -24.16
N ALA A 75 -14.84 -34.28 -23.66
CA ALA A 75 -16.23 -34.50 -24.06
C ALA A 75 -16.43 -34.13 -25.53
N LEU A 76 -15.93 -32.96 -25.95
CA LEU A 76 -15.97 -32.48 -27.33
C LEU A 76 -15.21 -33.36 -28.33
N ALA A 77 -14.16 -34.07 -27.90
CA ALA A 77 -13.41 -34.99 -28.75
C ALA A 77 -14.02 -36.40 -28.83
N ARG A 78 -15.09 -36.67 -28.06
CA ARG A 78 -15.76 -37.98 -28.00
C ARG A 78 -17.01 -38.05 -28.88
N ASP A 79 -17.52 -36.90 -29.32
CA ASP A 79 -18.51 -36.73 -30.39
C ASP A 79 -17.80 -36.55 -31.75
#